data_AF-A0A9P7ZPK6-F1
#
_entry.id   AF-A0A9P7ZPK6-F1
#
_cell.length_a   1.000
_cell.length_b   1.000
_cell.length_c   1.000
_cell.angle_alpha   90.00
_cell.angle_beta   90.00
_cell.angle_gamma   90.00
#
_symmetry.space_group_name_H-M   'P 1'
#
loop_
_entity.id
_entity.type
_entity.pdbx_description
1 polymer ?
#
loop_
_entity_poly.entity_id
_entity_poly.type
_entity_poly.pdbx_seq_one_letter_code
_entity_poly.pdbx_strand_id
1 'polypeptide(L)'
;MPSFRDLCSRPLRSRSDKHNSTVAPRTEDDAEKTIVDRHGLPDIPRNFVAHLNRNTDTVTQEVLEPFLQYELTLRKAFAQRDGSIDDMANLVHIYDPSTTLPKFRNIDREQCDPEKYLMRLSSDSPGTDRSCAVADSFEAYQRNFDAFTHSTLSGIDWSNVVAAGSSAMLPLLPHRTDVKIPNDPAVEDPLETYYQRTASSSDIDLFLYGLTEEAALAKISQLEAAIRRNQRLSHGCGLTIRTANAVTFVSPRWPFRHVQVILRLYRSISEILTGFDVDCACVAFDGKQVYSNPRGVAALTTRTNLIDLSRRSPSYENRLYKYRSHQFDAYWPALDRSQIDESQCVRTTEHPKVEGLARLLFFENLVKKYKNSYHQRRRLQTIDENGLPTHSGYAMLEIPYGERFTANKVRKFVAFHSKEPYIFGSVDKVLQGKTPESSKKNVAELGSKVVFLTDDPGRQMIGSFNPITEDDWTDMAYGKRSTR
;
A
#
# COMPACT_ATOMS: atom_id res chain seq x y z
N MET A 1 58.11 -23.69 28.85
CA MET A 1 59.12 -24.55 29.49
C MET A 1 60.48 -24.23 28.88
N PRO A 2 61.47 -23.63 29.59
CA PRO A 2 61.37 -22.64 30.69
C PRO A 2 60.71 -21.33 30.16
N SER A 3 61.07 -20.05 30.36
CA SER A 3 62.05 -19.23 31.15
C SER A 3 61.40 -17.83 31.34
N PHE A 4 61.68 -16.90 32.28
CA PHE A 4 62.83 -16.48 33.11
C PHE A 4 63.96 -15.79 32.33
N ARG A 5 64.54 -14.62 32.67
CA ARG A 5 64.48 -13.55 33.73
C ARG A 5 65.89 -12.89 33.63
N ASP A 6 66.22 -11.64 34.00
CA ASP A 6 65.48 -10.42 34.35
C ASP A 6 66.50 -9.22 34.46
N LEU A 7 66.02 -8.02 34.81
CA LEU A 7 66.71 -6.91 35.51
C LEU A 7 67.77 -6.00 34.82
N CYS A 8 67.48 -4.69 34.90
CA CYS A 8 68.38 -3.54 35.17
C CYS A 8 69.46 -3.13 34.13
N SER A 9 69.75 -1.84 33.88
CA SER A 9 69.41 -0.60 34.62
C SER A 9 69.36 0.66 33.71
N ARG A 10 68.82 1.78 34.25
CA ARG A 10 68.87 3.15 33.68
C ARG A 10 69.48 4.10 34.73
N PRO A 11 69.98 5.30 34.35
CA PRO A 11 69.19 6.50 34.69
C PRO A 11 69.30 7.73 33.76
N LEU A 12 68.15 8.35 33.45
CA LEU A 12 67.94 9.81 33.26
C LEU A 12 68.60 10.50 32.01
N ARG A 13 68.14 11.66 31.50
CA ARG A 13 67.13 12.64 31.98
C ARG A 13 66.46 13.42 30.81
N SER A 14 65.45 14.23 31.17
CA SER A 14 64.66 15.16 30.34
C SER A 14 63.57 14.52 29.45
N ARG A 15 62.36 15.11 29.29
CA ARG A 15 61.78 16.31 29.94
C ARG A 15 60.24 16.20 29.98
N SER A 16 59.63 16.85 30.98
CA SER A 16 58.27 17.47 31.04
C SER A 16 57.12 16.98 30.12
N ASP A 17 55.88 16.80 30.62
CA ASP A 17 55.39 16.87 31.99
C ASP A 17 54.01 16.19 32.19
N LYS A 18 53.51 16.14 33.43
CA LYS A 18 52.28 15.43 33.81
C LYS A 18 51.00 16.25 33.62
N HIS A 19 49.90 15.59 33.29
CA HIS A 19 48.86 15.29 34.29
C HIS A 19 48.07 14.02 33.91
N ASN A 20 47.56 13.31 34.91
CA ASN A 20 46.91 12.01 34.77
C ASN A 20 45.74 11.94 35.77
N SER A 21 44.60 11.39 35.36
CA SER A 21 43.43 11.17 36.22
C SER A 21 42.85 9.79 35.95
N THR A 22 43.14 8.85 36.84
CA THR A 22 42.65 7.47 36.79
C THR A 22 41.14 7.40 37.05
N VAL A 23 40.42 6.64 36.22
CA VAL A 23 39.06 6.16 36.50
C VAL A 23 39.05 4.64 36.36
N ALA A 24 38.45 3.95 37.32
CA ALA A 24 38.30 2.48 37.30
C ALA A 24 37.23 2.05 36.29
N PRO A 25 37.31 0.82 35.72
CA PRO A 25 36.25 0.29 34.86
C PRO A 25 34.93 0.20 35.62
N ARG A 26 33.86 0.72 35.02
CA ARG A 26 32.47 0.53 35.49
C ARG A 26 31.84 -0.65 34.75
N THR A 27 30.83 -1.23 35.37
CA THR A 27 30.06 -2.40 34.91
C THR A 27 29.12 -2.06 33.76
N GLU A 28 28.58 -3.09 33.11
CA GLU A 28 27.89 -3.01 31.80
C GLU A 28 26.44 -2.45 31.84
N ASP A 29 25.94 -2.03 33.01
CA ASP A 29 24.53 -1.71 33.29
C ASP A 29 24.12 -0.22 33.11
N ASP A 30 24.83 0.58 32.30
CA ASP A 30 24.53 2.03 32.13
C ASP A 30 24.17 2.41 30.67
N ALA A 31 23.84 1.42 29.83
CA ALA A 31 23.59 1.59 28.38
C ALA A 31 22.16 2.04 27.99
N GLU A 32 21.19 2.05 28.91
CA GLU A 32 19.82 2.52 28.64
C GLU A 32 19.67 4.03 28.90
N LYS A 33 20.11 4.88 27.96
CA LYS A 33 19.75 6.32 27.95
C LYS A 33 19.43 6.86 26.56
N THR A 34 18.13 7.04 26.33
CA THR A 34 17.52 8.05 25.44
C THR A 34 17.84 7.96 23.95
N ILE A 35 16.98 7.23 23.23
CA ILE A 35 16.93 7.10 21.76
C ILE A 35 16.08 8.26 21.20
N VAL A 36 16.67 9.46 21.09
CA VAL A 36 15.98 10.68 20.61
C VAL A 36 16.98 11.65 19.92
N ASP A 37 16.90 11.75 18.60
CA ASP A 37 17.59 12.80 17.83
C ASP A 37 17.10 14.23 18.18
N ARG A 38 17.88 15.25 17.80
CA ARG A 38 17.72 16.69 18.08
C ARG A 38 16.36 17.31 17.73
N HIS A 39 15.48 16.57 17.08
CA HIS A 39 14.12 17.00 16.70
C HIS A 39 13.00 16.31 17.51
N GLY A 40 13.32 15.44 18.48
CA GLY A 40 12.32 14.77 19.32
C GLY A 40 11.71 13.52 18.69
N LEU A 41 12.44 12.86 17.79
CA LEU A 41 11.94 11.82 16.89
C LEU A 41 12.72 10.51 17.09
N PRO A 42 12.09 9.32 16.92
CA PRO A 42 12.71 8.04 17.25
C PRO A 42 13.84 7.65 16.28
N ASP A 43 14.99 7.21 16.82
CA ASP A 43 16.19 6.96 16.02
C ASP A 43 16.02 5.77 15.04
N ILE A 44 15.78 6.14 13.79
CA ILE A 44 15.74 5.29 12.59
C ILE A 44 14.52 4.34 12.54
N PRO A 45 13.45 4.70 11.79
CA PRO A 45 12.30 3.83 11.51
C PRO A 45 12.62 2.43 10.97
N ARG A 46 13.78 2.18 10.34
CA ARG A 46 14.25 0.82 9.98
C ARG A 46 14.22 -0.15 11.17
N ASN A 47 14.46 0.34 12.39
CA ASN A 47 14.45 -0.46 13.62
C ASN A 47 13.03 -0.80 14.13
N PHE A 48 11.97 -0.27 13.52
CA PHE A 48 10.60 -0.38 14.04
C PHE A 48 10.14 -1.82 14.23
N VAL A 49 10.47 -2.75 13.33
CA VAL A 49 10.07 -4.16 13.49
C VAL A 49 10.67 -4.81 14.74
N ALA A 50 11.94 -4.51 15.04
CA ALA A 50 12.62 -5.02 16.22
C ALA A 50 12.12 -4.33 17.50
N HIS A 51 11.78 -3.04 17.45
CA HIS A 51 11.14 -2.32 18.55
C HIS A 51 9.73 -2.87 18.85
N LEU A 52 8.92 -3.07 17.81
CA LEU A 52 7.57 -3.64 17.91
C LEU A 52 7.58 -5.10 18.39
N ASN A 53 8.55 -5.91 17.95
CA ASN A 53 8.71 -7.29 18.42
C ASN A 53 9.24 -7.41 19.87
N ARG A 54 9.77 -6.34 20.47
CA ARG A 54 10.17 -6.30 21.89
C ARG A 54 9.06 -5.85 22.82
N ASN A 55 8.24 -4.87 22.41
CA ASN A 55 7.11 -4.37 23.20
C ASN A 55 5.90 -5.31 23.07
N THR A 56 5.95 -6.51 23.64
CA THR A 56 4.86 -7.51 23.53
C THR A 56 3.61 -7.13 24.30
N ASP A 57 3.75 -6.37 25.40
CA ASP A 57 2.72 -6.21 26.43
C ASP A 57 2.04 -4.82 26.37
N THR A 58 2.38 -4.03 25.37
CA THR A 58 1.81 -2.69 25.05
C THR A 58 0.98 -2.77 23.77
N VAL A 59 -0.16 -2.08 23.69
CA VAL A 59 -0.94 -2.01 22.44
C VAL A 59 -0.15 -1.35 21.30
N THR A 60 -0.37 -1.79 20.06
CA THR A 60 0.45 -1.35 18.92
C THR A 60 0.32 0.15 18.64
N GLN A 61 -0.81 0.77 18.99
CA GLN A 61 -1.03 2.22 18.79
C GLN A 61 -0.06 3.08 19.61
N GLU A 62 0.15 2.76 20.89
CA GLU A 62 1.10 3.48 21.75
C GLU A 62 2.56 3.32 21.27
N VAL A 63 2.92 2.12 20.81
CA VAL A 63 4.25 1.81 20.25
C VAL A 63 4.49 2.53 18.90
N LEU A 64 3.41 2.81 18.17
CA LEU A 64 3.43 3.41 16.83
C LEU A 64 3.39 4.95 16.86
N GLU A 65 2.80 5.56 17.89
CA GLU A 65 2.52 7.00 17.95
C GLU A 65 3.74 7.92 17.66
N PRO A 66 4.95 7.69 18.22
CA PRO A 66 6.12 8.52 17.89
C PRO A 66 6.50 8.48 16.40
N PHE A 67 6.20 7.37 15.72
CA PHE A 67 6.44 7.19 14.29
C PHE A 67 5.32 7.82 13.43
N LEU A 68 4.09 7.96 13.95
CA LEU A 68 3.03 8.74 13.29
C LEU A 68 3.35 10.23 13.31
N GLN A 69 3.85 10.75 14.43
CA GLN A 69 4.28 12.16 14.53
C GLN A 69 5.51 12.45 13.64
N TYR A 70 6.44 11.49 13.54
CA TYR A 70 7.51 11.52 12.54
C TYR A 70 6.96 11.58 11.11
N GLU A 71 6.09 10.64 10.73
CA GLU A 71 5.54 10.60 9.37
C GLU A 71 4.67 11.82 9.06
N LEU A 72 3.93 12.38 10.02
CA LEU A 72 3.15 13.63 9.85
C LEU A 72 4.07 14.83 9.57
N THR A 73 5.25 14.87 10.19
CA THR A 73 6.26 15.92 9.93
C THR A 73 6.89 15.75 8.56
N LEU A 74 7.30 14.52 8.22
CA LEU A 74 7.84 14.15 6.91
C LEU A 74 6.84 14.41 5.76
N ARG A 75 5.55 14.12 6.00
CA ARG A 75 4.43 14.38 5.08
C ARG A 75 4.30 15.87 4.74
N LYS A 76 4.48 16.77 5.73
CA LYS A 76 4.51 18.23 5.51
C LYS A 76 5.76 18.66 4.73
N ALA A 77 6.92 18.08 5.03
CA ALA A 77 8.16 18.39 4.32
C ALA A 77 8.12 17.96 2.84
N PHE A 78 7.57 16.77 2.53
CA PHE A 78 7.35 16.34 1.14
C PHE A 78 6.36 17.24 0.39
N ALA A 79 5.26 17.65 1.03
CA ALA A 79 4.31 18.61 0.43
C ALA A 79 4.94 19.98 0.16
N GLN A 80 5.98 20.37 0.92
CA GLN A 80 6.77 21.58 0.70
C GLN A 80 7.97 21.37 -0.24
N ARG A 81 8.15 20.16 -0.80
CA ARG A 81 9.29 19.74 -1.63
C ARG A 81 10.66 20.00 -0.99
N ASP A 82 10.78 19.81 0.33
CA ASP A 82 12.03 20.05 1.03
C ASP A 82 13.17 19.16 0.49
N GLY A 83 14.23 19.81 -0.02
CA GLY A 83 15.40 19.14 -0.57
C GLY A 83 16.23 18.39 0.46
N SER A 84 16.14 18.73 1.74
CA SER A 84 16.96 18.15 2.82
C SER A 84 16.53 16.75 3.28
N ILE A 85 15.32 16.31 2.93
CA ILE A 85 14.78 14.99 3.29
C ILE A 85 15.71 13.86 2.79
N ASP A 86 15.96 12.85 3.62
CA ASP A 86 16.59 11.59 3.18
C ASP A 86 15.61 10.76 2.32
N ASP A 87 16.05 10.31 1.15
CA ASP A 87 15.24 9.46 0.27
C ASP A 87 14.84 8.11 0.91
N MET A 88 15.57 7.69 1.96
CA MET A 88 15.30 6.51 2.79
C MET A 88 14.52 6.81 4.09
N ALA A 89 14.12 8.07 4.33
CA ALA A 89 13.37 8.46 5.52
C ALA A 89 12.10 7.61 5.71
N ASN A 90 11.77 7.25 6.95
CA ASN A 90 10.59 6.44 7.29
C ASN A 90 10.53 5.01 6.69
N LEU A 91 11.55 4.57 5.94
CA LEU A 91 11.53 3.24 5.32
C LEU A 91 11.93 2.14 6.30
N VAL A 92 11.10 1.11 6.35
CA VAL A 92 11.36 -0.16 7.01
C VAL A 92 11.70 -1.20 5.95
N HIS A 93 12.86 -1.84 6.08
CA HIS A 93 13.24 -2.97 5.23
C HIS A 93 12.62 -4.23 5.83
N ILE A 94 11.75 -4.93 5.09
CA ILE A 94 11.05 -6.12 5.61
C ILE A 94 11.98 -7.34 5.63
N TYR A 95 12.90 -7.43 4.68
CA TYR A 95 13.88 -8.52 4.56
C TYR A 95 15.30 -7.97 4.77
N ASP A 96 15.55 -7.42 5.95
CA ASP A 96 16.87 -7.00 6.42
C ASP A 96 17.49 -8.10 7.30
N PRO A 97 18.65 -8.69 6.93
CA PRO A 97 19.29 -9.74 7.73
C PRO A 97 19.71 -9.34 9.15
N SER A 98 19.74 -8.03 9.47
CA SER A 98 20.03 -7.52 10.81
C SER A 98 18.80 -7.42 11.73
N THR A 99 17.58 -7.63 11.21
CA THR A 99 16.33 -7.48 11.95
C THR A 99 15.49 -8.77 11.97
N THR A 100 14.51 -8.81 12.88
CA THR A 100 13.50 -9.88 12.91
C THR A 100 12.32 -9.53 12.01
N LEU A 101 11.76 -10.51 11.30
CA LEU A 101 10.52 -10.32 10.52
C LEU A 101 9.34 -9.79 11.36
N PRO A 102 8.39 -9.06 10.76
CA PRO A 102 7.12 -8.68 11.39
C PRO A 102 6.34 -9.91 11.88
N LYS A 103 5.86 -9.87 13.12
CA LYS A 103 5.10 -10.95 13.77
C LYS A 103 3.67 -10.55 14.07
N PHE A 104 2.73 -11.49 14.06
CA PHE A 104 1.35 -11.25 14.46
C PHE A 104 1.29 -10.75 15.90
N ARG A 105 0.40 -9.77 16.14
CA ARG A 105 0.15 -9.15 17.44
C ARG A 105 -1.35 -9.16 17.72
N ASN A 106 -1.76 -10.05 18.61
CA ASN A 106 -3.18 -10.18 18.99
C ASN A 106 -3.57 -9.33 20.20
N ILE A 107 -2.60 -8.79 20.95
CA ILE A 107 -2.80 -7.89 22.10
C ILE A 107 -3.78 -6.74 21.83
N ASP A 108 -3.72 -6.09 20.66
CA ASP A 108 -4.66 -5.02 20.28
C ASP A 108 -6.11 -5.51 20.24
N ARG A 109 -6.36 -6.78 19.88
CA ARG A 109 -7.70 -7.38 19.84
C ARG A 109 -8.19 -7.87 21.20
N GLU A 110 -7.27 -8.00 22.17
CA GLU A 110 -7.51 -8.42 23.55
C GLU A 110 -7.73 -7.22 24.48
N GLN A 111 -7.04 -6.10 24.25
CA GLN A 111 -7.09 -4.90 25.11
C GLN A 111 -7.91 -3.74 24.53
N CYS A 112 -7.95 -3.52 23.20
CA CYS A 112 -8.69 -2.40 22.64
C CYS A 112 -10.19 -2.69 22.56
N ASP A 113 -11.01 -1.67 22.82
CA ASP A 113 -12.47 -1.74 22.78
C ASP A 113 -12.99 -2.37 21.45
N PRO A 114 -13.73 -3.50 21.51
CA PRO A 114 -14.20 -4.22 20.33
C PRO A 114 -15.18 -3.40 19.47
N GLU A 115 -15.91 -2.44 20.05
CA GLU A 115 -16.90 -1.64 19.35
C GLU A 115 -16.26 -0.54 18.48
N LYS A 116 -14.96 -0.25 18.67
CA LYS A 116 -14.16 0.69 17.85
C LYS A 116 -13.71 0.12 16.50
N TYR A 117 -13.83 -1.19 16.31
CA TYR A 117 -13.55 -1.84 15.03
C TYR A 117 -14.72 -1.65 14.06
N LEU A 118 -14.43 -1.41 12.79
CA LEU A 118 -15.38 -1.46 11.68
C LEU A 118 -15.11 -2.68 10.81
N MET A 119 -16.18 -3.37 10.42
CA MET A 119 -16.19 -4.59 9.61
C MET A 119 -15.51 -5.81 10.28
N ARG A 120 -15.28 -5.80 11.61
CA ARG A 120 -14.42 -6.73 12.39
C ARG A 120 -14.35 -8.19 11.88
N LEU A 121 -13.14 -8.75 11.85
CA LEU A 121 -12.84 -10.16 11.56
C LEU A 121 -13.33 -11.09 12.69
N SER A 122 -13.43 -12.40 12.40
CA SER A 122 -13.65 -13.40 13.47
C SER A 122 -12.41 -13.56 14.34
N SER A 123 -12.60 -14.12 15.54
CA SER A 123 -11.53 -14.55 16.46
C SER A 123 -10.45 -15.41 15.81
N ASP A 124 -10.84 -16.19 14.81
CA ASP A 124 -10.02 -17.24 14.16
C ASP A 124 -9.39 -16.77 12.84
N SER A 125 -9.51 -15.47 12.54
CA SER A 125 -8.94 -14.84 11.33
C SER A 125 -7.54 -14.21 11.50
N PRO A 126 -7.14 -13.65 12.67
CA PRO A 126 -5.75 -13.29 12.91
C PRO A 126 -4.86 -14.53 12.87
N GLY A 127 -3.60 -14.37 12.46
CA GLY A 127 -2.63 -15.46 12.60
C GLY A 127 -2.33 -15.75 14.06
N THR A 128 -1.73 -16.92 14.31
CA THR A 128 -1.23 -17.29 15.65
C THR A 128 -0.30 -16.19 16.17
N ASP A 129 -0.54 -15.71 17.38
CA ASP A 129 0.26 -14.64 18.00
C ASP A 129 1.77 -14.96 17.90
N ARG A 130 2.59 -13.94 17.64
CA ARG A 130 4.07 -14.02 17.51
C ARG A 130 4.60 -14.87 16.34
N SER A 131 3.76 -15.51 15.54
CA SER A 131 4.16 -16.12 14.25
C SER A 131 4.35 -15.06 13.15
N CYS A 132 4.99 -15.40 12.02
CA CYS A 132 5.29 -14.43 10.97
C CYS A 132 4.02 -13.82 10.35
N ALA A 133 3.88 -12.49 10.41
CA ALA A 133 2.77 -11.75 9.82
C ALA A 133 2.91 -11.53 8.30
N VAL A 134 4.13 -11.74 7.78
CA VAL A 134 4.55 -11.66 6.38
C VAL A 134 5.10 -13.01 5.90
N ALA A 135 5.32 -13.17 4.58
CA ALA A 135 6.04 -14.31 4.02
C ALA A 135 7.41 -14.51 4.68
N ASP A 136 7.78 -15.77 4.95
CA ASP A 136 8.89 -16.17 5.83
C ASP A 136 10.32 -15.86 5.31
N SER A 137 10.44 -15.49 4.05
CA SER A 137 11.72 -15.32 3.35
C SER A 137 11.53 -14.42 2.12
N PHE A 138 12.61 -13.78 1.65
CA PHE A 138 12.57 -13.03 0.41
C PHE A 138 12.29 -13.95 -0.79
N GLU A 139 12.76 -15.19 -0.73
CA GLU A 139 12.54 -16.24 -1.71
C GLU A 139 11.08 -16.74 -1.73
N ALA A 140 10.36 -16.70 -0.60
CA ALA A 140 8.92 -16.90 -0.57
C ALA A 140 8.16 -15.69 -1.14
N TYR A 141 8.57 -14.47 -0.77
CA TYR A 141 7.99 -13.25 -1.34
C TYR A 141 8.15 -13.20 -2.87
N GLN A 142 9.34 -13.48 -3.39
CA GLN A 142 9.63 -13.46 -4.83
C GLN A 142 8.77 -14.46 -5.60
N ARG A 143 8.68 -15.72 -5.12
CA ARG A 143 7.78 -16.73 -5.72
C ARG A 143 6.31 -16.30 -5.66
N ASN A 144 5.86 -15.73 -4.54
CA ASN A 144 4.53 -15.17 -4.41
C ASN A 144 4.28 -14.02 -5.41
N PHE A 145 5.28 -13.16 -5.65
CA PHE A 145 5.18 -11.99 -6.52
C PHE A 145 5.19 -12.41 -8.00
N ASP A 146 6.04 -13.36 -8.39
CA ASP A 146 6.05 -13.92 -9.75
C ASP A 146 4.74 -14.65 -10.05
N ALA A 147 4.21 -15.46 -9.13
CA ALA A 147 2.91 -16.10 -9.31
C ALA A 147 1.74 -15.10 -9.30
N PHE A 148 1.76 -14.07 -8.44
CA PHE A 148 0.77 -13.00 -8.47
C PHE A 148 0.79 -12.25 -9.80
N THR A 149 1.97 -11.95 -10.35
CA THR A 149 2.12 -11.21 -11.61
C THR A 149 2.08 -12.08 -12.87
N HIS A 150 1.95 -13.41 -12.76
CA HIS A 150 2.16 -14.35 -13.88
C HIS A 150 3.52 -14.12 -14.60
N SER A 151 4.57 -13.84 -13.82
CA SER A 151 5.91 -13.45 -14.26
C SER A 151 5.96 -12.26 -15.24
N THR A 152 4.90 -11.44 -15.30
CA THR A 152 4.79 -10.33 -16.27
C THR A 152 5.92 -9.30 -16.11
N LEU A 153 6.45 -9.13 -14.89
CA LEU A 153 7.56 -8.22 -14.57
C LEU A 153 8.95 -8.91 -14.55
N SER A 154 9.06 -10.16 -14.99
CA SER A 154 10.34 -10.87 -15.00
C SER A 154 11.36 -10.17 -15.92
N GLY A 155 12.58 -9.93 -15.41
CA GLY A 155 13.65 -9.30 -16.17
C GLY A 155 13.40 -7.84 -16.58
N ILE A 156 12.52 -7.10 -15.91
CA ILE A 156 12.49 -5.63 -16.05
C ILE A 156 13.69 -4.99 -15.35
N ASP A 157 14.11 -3.83 -15.85
CA ASP A 157 15.01 -2.94 -15.13
C ASP A 157 14.23 -2.18 -14.05
N TRP A 158 14.50 -2.48 -12.78
CA TRP A 158 13.84 -1.88 -11.62
C TRP A 158 14.41 -0.52 -11.19
N SER A 159 15.45 0.00 -11.86
CA SER A 159 16.02 1.31 -11.54
C SER A 159 14.93 2.39 -11.65
N ASN A 160 14.73 3.19 -10.59
CA ASN A 160 13.74 4.27 -10.53
C ASN A 160 12.26 3.86 -10.69
N VAL A 161 11.92 2.58 -10.46
CA VAL A 161 10.53 2.08 -10.43
C VAL A 161 10.32 1.10 -9.28
N VAL A 162 9.15 1.16 -8.64
CA VAL A 162 8.68 0.13 -7.68
C VAL A 162 7.29 -0.36 -8.05
N ALA A 163 6.99 -1.62 -7.73
CA ALA A 163 5.62 -2.05 -7.53
C ALA A 163 5.20 -1.66 -6.10
N ALA A 164 4.02 -1.07 -5.91
CA ALA A 164 3.59 -0.64 -4.56
C ALA A 164 2.07 -0.70 -4.39
N GLY A 165 1.60 -0.67 -3.14
CA GLY A 165 0.17 -0.83 -2.84
C GLY A 165 -0.23 -2.30 -2.80
N SER A 166 -1.39 -2.63 -3.36
CA SER A 166 -1.86 -4.04 -3.41
C SER A 166 -0.94 -4.96 -4.20
N SER A 167 -0.21 -4.45 -5.20
CA SER A 167 0.67 -5.27 -6.05
C SER A 167 1.88 -5.84 -5.30
N ALA A 168 2.42 -5.10 -4.34
CA ALA A 168 3.52 -5.53 -3.47
C ALA A 168 3.02 -6.13 -2.14
N MET A 169 1.93 -5.63 -1.54
CA MET A 169 1.44 -6.17 -0.27
C MET A 169 0.82 -7.57 -0.41
N LEU A 170 0.04 -7.86 -1.44
CA LEU A 170 -0.67 -9.16 -1.50
C LEU A 170 0.28 -10.38 -1.57
N PRO A 171 1.40 -10.33 -2.31
CA PRO A 171 2.46 -11.35 -2.25
C PRO A 171 3.20 -11.45 -0.90
N LEU A 172 3.16 -10.38 -0.08
CA LEU A 172 3.79 -10.34 1.23
C LEU A 172 2.97 -11.07 2.31
N LEU A 173 1.69 -11.35 2.09
CA LEU A 173 0.84 -11.99 3.09
C LEU A 173 1.06 -13.52 3.14
N PRO A 174 1.12 -14.12 4.35
CA PRO A 174 0.92 -15.55 4.57
C PRO A 174 -0.35 -16.06 3.86
N HIS A 175 -0.27 -17.28 3.33
CA HIS A 175 -1.36 -17.88 2.56
C HIS A 175 -2.58 -18.18 3.44
N ARG A 176 -3.75 -17.91 2.86
CA ARG A 176 -5.05 -18.06 3.55
C ARG A 176 -5.49 -19.51 3.66
N THR A 177 -5.58 -19.99 4.89
CA THR A 177 -6.04 -21.35 5.23
C THR A 177 -7.51 -21.62 4.85
N ASP A 178 -8.34 -20.59 4.73
CA ASP A 178 -9.72 -20.69 4.25
C ASP A 178 -9.84 -20.90 2.72
N VAL A 179 -8.75 -20.71 1.96
CA VAL A 179 -8.74 -20.78 0.50
C VAL A 179 -8.23 -22.15 0.04
N LYS A 180 -9.15 -23.06 -0.28
CA LYS A 180 -8.82 -24.35 -0.90
C LYS A 180 -8.47 -24.19 -2.38
N ILE A 181 -7.26 -24.61 -2.76
CA ILE A 181 -6.83 -24.77 -4.16
C ILE A 181 -6.73 -26.27 -4.49
N PRO A 182 -7.26 -26.76 -5.63
CA PRO A 182 -6.99 -28.11 -6.11
C PRO A 182 -5.51 -28.27 -6.44
N ASN A 183 -4.86 -29.29 -5.90
CA ASN A 183 -3.48 -29.61 -6.25
C ASN A 183 -3.43 -30.49 -7.51
N ASP A 184 -3.77 -29.90 -8.66
CA ASP A 184 -3.69 -30.56 -9.97
C ASP A 184 -2.65 -29.84 -10.87
N PRO A 185 -1.37 -30.23 -10.80
CA PRO A 185 -0.29 -29.61 -11.56
C PRO A 185 -0.33 -29.94 -13.06
N ALA A 186 -1.30 -30.74 -13.54
CA ALA A 186 -1.52 -30.94 -14.98
C ALA A 186 -2.36 -29.82 -15.62
N VAL A 187 -2.94 -28.91 -14.82
CA VAL A 187 -3.83 -27.84 -15.27
C VAL A 187 -3.20 -26.45 -15.10
N GLU A 188 -2.84 -26.07 -13.88
CA GLU A 188 -2.32 -24.73 -13.52
C GLU A 188 -1.30 -24.81 -12.37
N ASP A 189 -0.47 -23.77 -12.20
CA ASP A 189 0.32 -23.58 -10.98
C ASP A 189 -0.61 -23.22 -9.79
N PRO A 190 -0.63 -24.00 -8.68
CA PRO A 190 -1.55 -23.75 -7.57
C PRO A 190 -1.39 -22.38 -6.90
N LEU A 191 -0.20 -21.76 -6.95
CA LEU A 191 0.06 -20.44 -6.41
C LEU A 191 -0.46 -19.33 -7.33
N GLU A 192 -0.35 -19.53 -8.65
CA GLU A 192 -1.03 -18.66 -9.63
C GLU A 192 -2.57 -18.74 -9.44
N THR A 193 -3.14 -19.94 -9.40
CA THR A 193 -4.58 -20.16 -9.15
C THR A 193 -5.02 -19.55 -7.80
N TYR A 194 -4.16 -19.56 -6.77
CA TYR A 194 -4.41 -18.89 -5.50
C TYR A 194 -4.59 -17.37 -5.67
N TYR A 195 -3.69 -16.69 -6.38
CA TYR A 195 -3.81 -15.24 -6.61
C TYR A 195 -4.90 -14.86 -7.61
N GLN A 196 -5.27 -15.75 -8.55
CA GLN A 196 -6.46 -15.57 -9.37
C GLN A 196 -7.74 -15.58 -8.52
N ARG A 197 -7.87 -16.50 -7.56
CA ARG A 197 -9.05 -16.57 -6.67
C ARG A 197 -9.08 -15.41 -5.67
N THR A 198 -8.01 -15.24 -4.90
CA THR A 198 -7.94 -14.29 -3.78
C THR A 198 -7.78 -12.83 -4.19
N ALA A 199 -7.14 -12.57 -5.33
CA ALA A 199 -6.82 -11.24 -5.82
C ALA A 199 -7.34 -11.00 -7.25
N SER A 200 -8.43 -11.68 -7.65
CA SER A 200 -9.03 -11.59 -9.01
C SER A 200 -9.12 -10.18 -9.58
N SER A 201 -9.52 -9.19 -8.78
CA SER A 201 -9.69 -7.79 -9.19
C SER A 201 -8.56 -6.86 -8.69
N SER A 202 -7.32 -7.34 -8.70
CA SER A 202 -6.13 -6.54 -8.39
C SER A 202 -5.24 -6.41 -9.61
N ASP A 203 -4.92 -5.17 -9.97
CA ASP A 203 -3.94 -4.82 -10.99
C ASP A 203 -2.51 -4.79 -10.41
N ILE A 204 -1.54 -4.57 -11.28
CA ILE A 204 -0.13 -4.41 -10.95
C ILE A 204 0.20 -2.91 -11.02
N ASP A 205 0.14 -2.23 -9.88
CA ASP A 205 0.44 -0.81 -9.75
C ASP A 205 1.96 -0.56 -9.67
N LEU A 206 2.51 0.24 -10.59
CA LEU A 206 3.92 0.65 -10.68
C LEU A 206 4.06 2.17 -10.50
N PHE A 207 5.05 2.58 -9.72
CA PHE A 207 5.32 3.98 -9.35
C PHE A 207 6.75 4.36 -9.76
N LEU A 208 6.91 5.55 -10.35
CA LEU A 208 8.20 6.09 -10.80
C LEU A 208 8.73 7.12 -9.80
N TYR A 209 10.03 7.08 -9.51
CA TYR A 209 10.67 8.01 -8.57
C TYR A 209 12.05 8.48 -9.03
N GLY A 210 12.41 9.73 -8.73
CA GLY A 210 13.75 10.28 -9.01
C GLY A 210 14.06 10.45 -10.50
N LEU A 211 13.05 10.72 -11.34
CA LEU A 211 13.19 10.92 -12.79
C LEU A 211 12.65 12.29 -13.21
N THR A 212 13.18 12.85 -14.31
CA THR A 212 12.52 13.94 -15.06
C THR A 212 11.36 13.38 -15.88
N GLU A 213 10.47 14.24 -16.39
CA GLU A 213 9.35 13.80 -17.25
C GLU A 213 9.84 13.04 -18.49
N GLU A 214 10.91 13.48 -19.15
CA GLU A 214 11.48 12.82 -20.34
C GLU A 214 12.03 11.43 -20.01
N ALA A 215 12.77 11.31 -18.91
CA ALA A 215 13.30 10.03 -18.44
C ALA A 215 12.18 9.08 -18.00
N ALA A 216 11.10 9.60 -17.41
CA ALA A 216 9.93 8.84 -17.03
C ALA A 216 9.11 8.36 -18.24
N LEU A 217 8.93 9.19 -19.29
CA LEU A 217 8.34 8.75 -20.55
C LEU A 217 9.16 7.62 -21.20
N ALA A 218 10.49 7.75 -21.22
CA ALA A 218 11.39 6.70 -21.70
C ALA A 218 11.27 5.41 -20.86
N LYS A 219 11.16 5.54 -19.53
CA LYS A 219 10.93 4.42 -18.61
C LYS A 219 9.60 3.70 -18.89
N ILE A 220 8.51 4.43 -19.16
CA ILE A 220 7.22 3.82 -19.53
C ILE A 220 7.34 2.99 -20.82
N SER A 221 8.04 3.49 -21.86
CA SER A 221 8.27 2.70 -23.08
C SER A 221 9.18 1.48 -22.84
N GLN A 222 10.23 1.60 -22.01
CA GLN A 222 11.10 0.48 -21.60
C GLN A 222 10.30 -0.61 -20.87
N LEU A 223 9.44 -0.21 -19.93
CA LEU A 223 8.55 -1.10 -19.19
C LEU A 223 7.55 -1.81 -20.12
N GLU A 224 6.91 -1.08 -21.05
CA GLU A 224 5.98 -1.69 -22.01
C GLU A 224 6.68 -2.75 -22.86
N ALA A 225 7.83 -2.41 -23.45
CA ALA A 225 8.59 -3.34 -24.28
C ALA A 225 9.00 -4.63 -23.54
N ALA A 226 9.28 -4.55 -22.23
CA ALA A 226 9.58 -5.72 -21.41
C ALA A 226 8.33 -6.53 -21.03
N ILE A 227 7.29 -5.86 -20.54
CA ILE A 227 6.00 -6.45 -20.18
C ILE A 227 5.35 -7.17 -21.37
N ARG A 228 5.40 -6.57 -22.57
CA ARG A 228 4.89 -7.21 -23.80
C ARG A 228 5.70 -8.43 -24.20
N ARG A 229 7.03 -8.38 -24.11
CA ARG A 229 7.90 -9.54 -24.38
C ARG A 229 7.50 -10.75 -23.53
N ASN A 230 7.29 -10.53 -22.23
CA ASN A 230 6.86 -11.56 -21.28
C ASN A 230 5.44 -12.08 -21.60
N GLN A 231 4.54 -11.19 -22.05
CA GLN A 231 3.22 -11.53 -22.58
C GLN A 231 3.23 -12.14 -24.00
N ARG A 232 4.41 -12.42 -24.58
CA ARG A 232 4.64 -12.91 -25.96
C ARG A 232 4.11 -11.99 -27.07
N LEU A 233 4.29 -10.68 -26.88
CA LEU A 233 3.97 -9.61 -27.82
C LEU A 233 5.20 -8.76 -28.13
N SER A 234 5.20 -8.13 -29.31
CA SER A 234 6.14 -7.06 -29.64
C SER A 234 5.73 -5.73 -28.97
N HIS A 235 6.72 -4.85 -28.77
CA HIS A 235 6.53 -3.49 -28.28
C HIS A 235 5.47 -2.73 -29.11
N GLY A 236 4.59 -1.99 -28.44
CA GLY A 236 3.56 -1.18 -29.08
C GLY A 236 2.40 -1.98 -29.72
N CYS A 237 2.46 -3.31 -29.78
CA CYS A 237 1.35 -4.14 -30.27
C CYS A 237 0.24 -4.36 -29.23
N GLY A 238 0.48 -4.06 -27.96
CA GLY A 238 -0.52 -4.18 -26.90
C GLY A 238 -1.38 -2.94 -26.73
N LEU A 239 -2.64 -3.12 -26.36
CA LEU A 239 -3.53 -2.00 -26.03
C LEU A 239 -3.03 -1.28 -24.78
N THR A 240 -2.91 0.04 -24.89
CA THR A 240 -2.61 0.95 -23.79
C THR A 240 -3.79 1.90 -23.60
N ILE A 241 -4.15 2.17 -22.34
CA ILE A 241 -5.10 3.18 -21.92
C ILE A 241 -4.34 4.26 -21.14
N ARG A 242 -4.71 5.53 -21.31
CA ARG A 242 -4.28 6.63 -20.45
C ARG A 242 -5.49 7.35 -19.86
N THR A 243 -5.42 7.69 -18.58
CA THR A 243 -6.31 8.65 -17.89
C THR A 243 -5.50 9.87 -17.46
N ALA A 244 -6.05 10.70 -16.56
CA ALA A 244 -5.29 11.77 -15.90
C ALA A 244 -4.21 11.23 -14.95
N ASN A 245 -4.41 10.04 -14.36
CA ASN A 245 -3.61 9.56 -13.23
C ASN A 245 -2.75 8.33 -13.54
N ALA A 246 -2.99 7.62 -14.66
CA ALA A 246 -2.26 6.40 -14.99
C ALA A 246 -2.13 6.15 -16.51
N VAL A 247 -1.09 5.41 -16.88
CA VAL A 247 -0.97 4.69 -18.16
C VAL A 247 -1.10 3.19 -17.87
N THR A 248 -2.18 2.58 -18.33
CA THR A 248 -2.48 1.16 -18.12
C THR A 248 -2.15 0.34 -19.37
N PHE A 249 -1.20 -0.58 -19.24
CA PHE A 249 -0.96 -1.65 -20.20
C PHE A 249 -2.04 -2.73 -19.99
N VAL A 250 -3.12 -2.64 -20.77
CA VAL A 250 -4.17 -3.65 -20.78
C VAL A 250 -3.58 -4.98 -21.23
N SER A 251 -3.90 -6.05 -20.50
CA SER A 251 -3.41 -7.38 -20.86
C SER A 251 -4.11 -7.92 -22.11
N PRO A 252 -3.39 -8.69 -22.96
CA PRO A 252 -3.98 -9.19 -24.21
C PRO A 252 -5.04 -10.27 -23.98
N ARG A 253 -4.81 -11.10 -22.95
CA ARG A 253 -5.65 -12.22 -22.52
C ARG A 253 -5.39 -12.53 -21.05
N TRP A 254 -6.35 -13.22 -20.44
CA TRP A 254 -6.16 -13.95 -19.18
C TRP A 254 -5.03 -15.01 -19.30
N PRO A 255 -4.30 -15.33 -18.21
CA PRO A 255 -4.44 -14.79 -16.84
C PRO A 255 -3.53 -13.58 -16.53
N PHE A 256 -2.95 -12.93 -17.55
CA PHE A 256 -2.13 -11.75 -17.32
C PHE A 256 -2.98 -10.58 -16.77
N ARG A 257 -2.54 -9.97 -15.67
CA ARG A 257 -3.16 -8.77 -15.08
C ARG A 257 -2.88 -7.54 -15.93
N HIS A 258 -3.66 -6.48 -15.71
CA HIS A 258 -3.30 -5.16 -16.23
C HIS A 258 -2.15 -4.59 -15.39
N VAL A 259 -1.23 -3.87 -16.03
CA VAL A 259 -0.15 -3.15 -15.35
C VAL A 259 -0.41 -1.65 -15.49
N GLN A 260 -0.50 -0.94 -14.37
CA GLN A 260 -0.70 0.50 -14.34
C GLN A 260 0.63 1.18 -13.99
N VAL A 261 1.06 2.19 -14.75
CA VAL A 261 2.11 3.12 -14.33
C VAL A 261 1.46 4.43 -13.91
N ILE A 262 1.65 4.82 -12.65
CA ILE A 262 1.05 6.02 -12.07
C ILE A 262 1.74 7.28 -12.62
N LEU A 263 0.94 8.26 -13.06
CA LEU A 263 1.40 9.51 -13.68
C LEU A 263 1.72 10.63 -12.66
N ARG A 264 2.19 10.26 -11.47
CA ARG A 264 2.84 11.19 -10.53
C ARG A 264 4.31 10.85 -10.46
N LEU A 265 5.18 11.86 -10.56
CA LEU A 265 6.59 11.70 -10.27
C LEU A 265 6.82 11.97 -8.80
N TYR A 266 7.42 10.98 -8.14
CA TYR A 266 7.83 11.09 -6.75
C TYR A 266 9.33 11.35 -6.69
N ARG A 267 9.80 11.93 -5.60
CA ARG A 267 11.22 12.04 -5.29
C ARG A 267 11.82 10.65 -4.99
N SER A 268 11.17 9.90 -4.10
CA SER A 268 11.72 8.66 -3.52
C SER A 268 10.64 7.65 -3.14
N ILE A 269 11.06 6.43 -2.77
CA ILE A 269 10.16 5.40 -2.21
C ILE A 269 9.51 5.89 -0.91
N SER A 270 10.23 6.71 -0.12
CA SER A 270 9.70 7.35 1.09
C SER A 270 8.50 8.25 0.80
N GLU A 271 8.54 9.06 -0.26
CA GLU A 271 7.40 9.91 -0.64
C GLU A 271 6.19 9.06 -1.07
N ILE A 272 6.41 8.00 -1.85
CA ILE A 272 5.35 7.08 -2.31
C ILE A 272 4.59 6.50 -1.11
N LEU A 273 5.29 5.94 -0.14
CA LEU A 273 4.67 5.30 1.03
C LEU A 273 4.07 6.33 2.02
N THR A 274 4.70 7.50 2.17
CA THR A 274 4.18 8.59 3.02
C THR A 274 2.90 9.21 2.43
N GLY A 275 2.75 9.21 1.10
CA GLY A 275 1.56 9.70 0.40
C GLY A 275 0.32 8.80 0.56
N PHE A 276 0.50 7.48 0.73
CA PHE A 276 -0.60 6.51 0.74
C PHE A 276 -1.63 6.72 1.87
N ASP A 277 -2.89 6.43 1.55
CA ASP A 277 -4.04 6.65 2.43
C ASP A 277 -4.25 5.53 3.45
N VAL A 278 -4.30 4.27 3.02
CA VAL A 278 -4.56 3.10 3.88
C VAL A 278 -3.24 2.42 4.31
N ASP A 279 -3.09 2.14 5.60
CA ASP A 279 -1.84 1.65 6.19
C ASP A 279 -1.33 0.35 5.55
N CYS A 280 -2.15 -0.69 5.42
CA CYS A 280 -1.69 -1.95 4.84
C CYS A 280 -1.38 -1.86 3.33
N ALA A 281 -1.71 -0.74 2.66
CA ALA A 281 -1.22 -0.48 1.31
C ALA A 281 0.26 -0.04 1.29
N CYS A 282 0.84 0.36 2.43
CA CYS A 282 2.18 0.95 2.54
C CYS A 282 3.28 -0.11 2.43
N VAL A 283 3.36 -0.76 1.27
CA VAL A 283 4.39 -1.72 0.87
C VAL A 283 4.85 -1.37 -0.53
N ALA A 284 6.16 -1.39 -0.76
CA ALA A 284 6.80 -1.20 -2.07
C ALA A 284 7.88 -2.27 -2.32
N PHE A 285 8.17 -2.57 -3.58
CA PHE A 285 9.15 -3.56 -4.03
C PHE A 285 9.92 -3.08 -5.25
N ASP A 286 11.26 -3.12 -5.17
CA ASP A 286 12.22 -2.60 -6.17
C ASP A 286 12.95 -3.71 -6.96
N GLY A 287 12.40 -4.93 -6.98
CA GLY A 287 13.07 -6.09 -7.56
C GLY A 287 14.14 -6.74 -6.68
N LYS A 288 14.48 -6.17 -5.50
CA LYS A 288 15.57 -6.65 -4.61
C LYS A 288 15.21 -6.65 -3.12
N GLN A 289 14.32 -5.76 -2.69
CA GLN A 289 13.94 -5.55 -1.29
C GLN A 289 12.48 -5.09 -1.21
N VAL A 290 11.80 -5.51 -0.14
CA VAL A 290 10.43 -5.08 0.17
C VAL A 290 10.52 -4.02 1.27
N TYR A 291 10.03 -2.83 0.97
CA TYR A 291 9.97 -1.69 1.89
C TYR A 291 8.55 -1.52 2.43
N SER A 292 8.45 -1.00 3.64
CA SER A 292 7.22 -0.50 4.26
C SER A 292 7.51 0.77 5.06
N ASN A 293 6.54 1.29 5.79
CA ASN A 293 6.70 2.30 6.83
C ASN A 293 6.16 1.74 8.18
N PRO A 294 6.40 2.39 9.32
CA PRO A 294 5.97 1.88 10.63
C PRO A 294 4.48 1.55 10.72
N ARG A 295 3.59 2.39 10.16
CA ARG A 295 2.14 2.13 10.14
C ARG A 295 1.75 0.95 9.24
N GLY A 296 2.42 0.78 8.09
CA GLY A 296 2.24 -0.39 7.23
C GLY A 296 2.64 -1.68 7.93
N VAL A 297 3.78 -1.69 8.65
CA VAL A 297 4.19 -2.81 9.49
C VAL A 297 3.15 -3.07 10.59
N ALA A 298 2.71 -2.04 11.32
CA ALA A 298 1.70 -2.18 12.37
C ALA A 298 0.38 -2.78 11.84
N ALA A 299 -0.06 -2.38 10.65
CA ALA A 299 -1.25 -2.93 10.00
C ALA A 299 -1.06 -4.39 9.55
N LEU A 300 0.12 -4.74 9.01
CA LEU A 300 0.49 -6.12 8.67
C LEU A 300 0.48 -7.04 9.92
N THR A 301 0.99 -6.56 11.05
CA THR A 301 1.10 -7.33 12.31
C THR A 301 -0.22 -7.49 13.06
N THR A 302 -1.08 -6.46 13.08
CA THR A 302 -2.38 -6.48 13.82
C THR A 302 -3.57 -6.89 12.95
N ARG A 303 -3.37 -6.94 11.63
CA ARG A 303 -4.43 -7.08 10.60
C ARG A 303 -5.55 -6.07 10.77
N THR A 304 -5.15 -4.81 11.00
CA THR A 304 -6.03 -3.68 11.27
C THR A 304 -5.43 -2.43 10.62
N ASN A 305 -6.21 -1.71 9.83
CA ASN A 305 -5.87 -0.35 9.39
C ASN A 305 -6.39 0.65 10.42
N LEU A 306 -5.59 1.65 10.76
CA LEU A 306 -6.06 2.78 11.56
C LEU A 306 -6.83 3.75 10.64
N ILE A 307 -7.95 4.28 11.12
CA ILE A 307 -8.69 5.33 10.41
C ILE A 307 -8.06 6.67 10.77
N ASP A 308 -7.26 7.18 9.84
CA ASP A 308 -6.62 8.50 9.88
C ASP A 308 -7.29 9.40 8.83
N LEU A 309 -8.20 10.26 9.29
CA LEU A 309 -8.93 11.17 8.42
C LEU A 309 -8.01 12.22 7.77
N SER A 310 -6.83 12.50 8.35
CA SER A 310 -5.83 13.40 7.76
C SER A 310 -5.20 12.86 6.46
N ARG A 311 -5.52 11.61 6.09
CA ARG A 311 -5.10 10.92 4.86
C ARG A 311 -6.26 10.51 3.95
N ARG A 312 -7.51 10.84 4.31
CA ARG A 312 -8.73 10.42 3.59
C ARG A 312 -8.71 10.86 2.13
N SER A 313 -8.52 9.89 1.23
CA SER A 313 -8.67 10.05 -0.23
C SER A 313 -10.14 9.92 -0.65
N PRO A 314 -10.53 10.36 -1.87
CA PRO A 314 -11.87 10.14 -2.43
C PRO A 314 -12.27 8.67 -2.64
N SER A 315 -11.37 7.71 -2.41
CA SER A 315 -11.69 6.27 -2.46
C SER A 315 -11.40 5.53 -1.16
N TYR A 316 -11.13 6.25 -0.06
CA TYR A 316 -10.63 5.70 1.20
C TYR A 316 -11.53 4.62 1.80
N GLU A 317 -12.84 4.87 1.92
CA GLU A 317 -13.79 3.91 2.48
C GLU A 317 -13.93 2.66 1.58
N ASN A 318 -13.87 2.85 0.25
CA ASN A 318 -13.87 1.76 -0.72
C ASN A 318 -12.58 0.91 -0.62
N ARG A 319 -11.43 1.56 -0.37
CA ARG A 319 -10.12 0.91 -0.17
C ARG A 319 -10.07 0.13 1.14
N LEU A 320 -10.56 0.69 2.25
CA LEU A 320 -10.72 -0.04 3.52
C LEU A 320 -11.55 -1.31 3.33
N TYR A 321 -12.67 -1.25 2.61
CA TYR A 321 -13.47 -2.44 2.29
C TYR A 321 -12.76 -3.42 1.33
N LYS A 322 -12.02 -2.94 0.32
CA LYS A 322 -11.15 -3.81 -0.52
C LYS A 322 -10.18 -4.59 0.36
N TYR A 323 -9.45 -3.91 1.24
CA TYR A 323 -8.49 -4.56 2.14
C TYR A 323 -9.15 -5.46 3.19
N ARG A 324 -10.41 -5.22 3.55
CA ARG A 324 -11.19 -6.14 4.37
C ARG A 324 -11.50 -7.49 3.70
N SER A 325 -11.53 -7.55 2.37
CA SER A 325 -11.57 -8.82 1.63
C SER A 325 -10.24 -9.60 1.69
N HIS A 326 -9.13 -8.90 2.00
CA HIS A 326 -7.78 -9.43 2.17
C HIS A 326 -7.38 -9.62 3.65
N GLN A 327 -8.36 -9.74 4.56
CA GLN A 327 -8.16 -9.91 6.01
C GLN A 327 -7.41 -8.75 6.69
N PHE A 328 -7.92 -7.53 6.51
CA PHE A 328 -7.61 -6.38 7.38
C PHE A 328 -8.88 -5.72 7.87
N ASP A 329 -9.03 -5.54 9.18
CA ASP A 329 -10.08 -4.69 9.73
C ASP A 329 -9.77 -3.20 9.53
N ALA A 330 -10.75 -2.36 9.89
CA ALA A 330 -10.51 -0.95 10.15
C ALA A 330 -10.79 -0.66 11.63
N TYR A 331 -10.05 0.27 12.25
CA TYR A 331 -10.24 0.69 13.64
C TYR A 331 -10.24 2.21 13.72
N TRP A 332 -11.17 2.79 14.48
CA TRP A 332 -11.23 4.23 14.69
C TRP A 332 -11.42 4.52 16.19
N PRO A 333 -10.40 5.08 16.89
CA PRO A 333 -10.50 5.33 18.33
C PRO A 333 -11.69 6.22 18.72
N ALA A 334 -12.01 7.19 17.86
CA ALA A 334 -13.12 8.12 18.03
C ALA A 334 -14.51 7.54 17.64
N LEU A 335 -14.60 6.26 17.24
CA LEU A 335 -15.89 5.64 16.93
C LEU A 335 -16.76 5.56 18.18
N ASP A 336 -17.85 6.32 18.17
CA ASP A 336 -18.95 6.15 19.09
C ASP A 336 -20.10 5.44 18.35
N ARG A 337 -20.47 4.24 18.80
CA ARG A 337 -21.62 3.51 18.24
C ARG A 337 -22.96 3.97 18.83
N SER A 338 -22.97 4.67 19.96
CA SER A 338 -24.19 5.20 20.60
C SER A 338 -24.75 6.44 19.89
N GLN A 339 -23.92 7.17 19.14
CA GLN A 339 -24.36 8.29 18.31
C GLN A 339 -24.92 7.86 16.93
N ILE A 340 -24.88 6.57 16.58
CA ILE A 340 -25.38 6.06 15.29
C ILE A 340 -26.91 6.15 15.24
N ASP A 341 -27.45 6.84 14.24
CA ASP A 341 -28.89 6.92 13.99
C ASP A 341 -29.33 5.75 13.13
N GLU A 342 -29.93 4.73 13.76
CA GLU A 342 -30.45 3.55 13.04
C GLU A 342 -31.47 3.90 11.94
N SER A 343 -32.23 4.99 12.07
CA SER A 343 -33.22 5.39 11.06
C SER A 343 -32.57 5.98 9.80
N GLN A 344 -31.48 6.73 9.96
CA GLN A 344 -30.63 7.15 8.86
C GLN A 344 -29.90 5.93 8.27
N CYS A 345 -29.27 5.11 9.13
CA CYS A 345 -28.58 3.89 8.70
C CYS A 345 -29.49 2.96 7.89
N VAL A 346 -30.72 2.66 8.33
CA VAL A 346 -31.65 1.80 7.57
C VAL A 346 -31.97 2.38 6.19
N ARG A 347 -32.29 3.69 6.08
CA ARG A 347 -32.52 4.33 4.77
C ARG A 347 -31.27 4.31 3.87
N THR A 348 -30.08 4.33 4.46
CA THR A 348 -28.81 4.23 3.73
C THR A 348 -28.45 2.79 3.33
N THR A 349 -28.90 1.75 4.05
CA THR A 349 -28.57 0.33 3.70
C THR A 349 -29.12 -0.16 2.37
N GLU A 350 -29.97 0.62 1.69
CA GLU A 350 -30.54 0.28 0.38
C GLU A 350 -30.06 1.19 -0.77
N HIS A 351 -29.18 2.18 -0.52
CA HIS A 351 -28.87 3.22 -1.52
C HIS A 351 -27.35 3.39 -1.78
N PRO A 352 -26.87 3.36 -3.04
CA PRO A 352 -25.43 3.50 -3.36
C PRO A 352 -24.82 4.90 -3.21
N LYS A 353 -25.53 5.86 -2.58
CA LYS A 353 -25.12 7.29 -2.42
C LYS A 353 -24.61 7.60 -1.01
N VAL A 354 -24.05 6.59 -0.34
CA VAL A 354 -23.64 6.67 1.06
C VAL A 354 -22.15 6.97 1.15
N GLU A 355 -21.78 7.90 2.02
CA GLU A 355 -20.42 8.44 2.12
C GLU A 355 -19.93 8.36 3.58
N GLY A 356 -18.63 8.56 3.78
CA GLY A 356 -17.98 8.56 5.10
C GLY A 356 -18.26 7.31 5.96
N LEU A 357 -18.48 7.53 7.26
CA LEU A 357 -18.77 6.48 8.23
C LEU A 357 -20.01 5.65 7.86
N ALA A 358 -21.05 6.27 7.27
CA ALA A 358 -22.26 5.55 6.85
C ALA A 358 -21.97 4.51 5.76
N ARG A 359 -21.02 4.81 4.87
CA ARG A 359 -20.53 3.86 3.85
C ARG A 359 -19.81 2.67 4.49
N LEU A 360 -18.99 2.89 5.52
CA LEU A 360 -18.33 1.81 6.25
C LEU A 360 -19.31 0.95 7.06
N LEU A 361 -20.33 1.55 7.67
CA LEU A 361 -21.40 0.82 8.38
C LEU A 361 -22.26 -0.01 7.41
N PHE A 362 -22.56 0.51 6.22
CA PHE A 362 -23.18 -0.26 5.13
C PHE A 362 -22.31 -1.46 4.72
N PHE A 363 -21.00 -1.27 4.53
CA PHE A 363 -20.07 -2.35 4.21
C PHE A 363 -19.96 -3.40 5.34
N GLU A 364 -19.92 -2.98 6.60
CA GLU A 364 -19.98 -3.89 7.75
C GLU A 364 -21.25 -4.75 7.73
N ASN A 365 -22.41 -4.13 7.45
CA ASN A 365 -23.68 -4.84 7.33
C ASN A 365 -23.72 -5.80 6.12
N LEU A 366 -23.10 -5.47 4.99
CA LEU A 366 -22.94 -6.41 3.87
C LEU A 366 -22.08 -7.61 4.24
N VAL A 367 -20.96 -7.41 4.95
CA VAL A 367 -20.06 -8.50 5.38
C VAL A 367 -20.75 -9.40 6.42
N LYS A 368 -21.45 -8.81 7.40
CA LYS A 368 -22.27 -9.53 8.39
C LYS A 368 -23.38 -10.36 7.73
N LYS A 369 -24.10 -9.79 6.76
CA LYS A 369 -25.30 -10.39 6.13
C LYS A 369 -24.98 -11.44 5.05
N TYR A 370 -23.85 -11.31 4.35
CA TYR A 370 -23.52 -12.16 3.19
C TYR A 370 -22.13 -12.78 3.31
N LYS A 371 -22.05 -14.06 3.71
CA LYS A 371 -20.78 -14.82 3.76
C LYS A 371 -20.14 -15.08 2.38
N ASN A 372 -20.93 -15.05 1.30
CA ASN A 372 -20.44 -15.26 -0.06
C ASN A 372 -20.18 -13.92 -0.77
N SER A 373 -18.95 -13.72 -1.23
CA SER A 373 -18.50 -12.52 -1.95
C SER A 373 -19.26 -12.24 -3.25
N TYR A 374 -19.86 -13.25 -3.90
CA TYR A 374 -20.78 -13.05 -5.02
C TYR A 374 -22.03 -12.25 -4.61
N HIS A 375 -22.63 -12.53 -3.45
CA HIS A 375 -23.81 -11.79 -2.98
C HIS A 375 -23.45 -10.39 -2.46
N GLN A 376 -22.29 -10.23 -1.83
CA GLN A 376 -21.74 -8.91 -1.49
C GLN A 376 -21.56 -8.06 -2.77
N ARG A 377 -20.81 -8.57 -3.76
CA ARG A 377 -20.62 -7.92 -5.07
C ARG A 377 -21.97 -7.61 -5.73
N ARG A 378 -22.90 -8.56 -5.79
CA ARG A 378 -24.22 -8.35 -6.41
C ARG A 378 -25.08 -7.28 -5.71
N ARG A 379 -24.89 -7.03 -4.41
CA ARG A 379 -25.53 -5.91 -3.68
C ARG A 379 -24.82 -4.58 -3.86
N LEU A 380 -23.52 -4.58 -4.17
CA LEU A 380 -22.80 -3.39 -4.65
C LEU A 380 -23.11 -3.05 -6.11
N GLN A 381 -23.66 -4.02 -6.86
CA GLN A 381 -23.99 -3.94 -8.30
C GLN A 381 -25.47 -3.60 -8.60
N THR A 382 -26.31 -3.29 -7.61
CA THR A 382 -27.70 -2.87 -7.87
C THR A 382 -27.77 -1.38 -8.21
N ILE A 383 -28.21 -0.95 -9.40
CA ILE A 383 -28.30 -1.58 -10.73
C ILE A 383 -28.39 -0.40 -11.72
N ASP A 384 -27.78 -0.44 -12.90
CA ASP A 384 -28.13 0.50 -13.98
C ASP A 384 -29.23 -0.10 -14.87
N GLU A 385 -29.98 0.78 -15.55
CA GLU A 385 -31.22 0.45 -16.26
C GLU A 385 -31.07 -0.65 -17.34
N ASN A 386 -29.84 -0.98 -17.74
CA ASN A 386 -29.53 -1.94 -18.81
C ASN A 386 -29.16 -3.35 -18.29
N GLY A 387 -29.09 -3.55 -16.97
CA GLY A 387 -28.90 -4.89 -16.37
C GLY A 387 -27.52 -5.54 -16.62
N LEU A 388 -26.51 -4.75 -16.99
CA LEU A 388 -25.13 -5.23 -17.16
C LEU A 388 -24.35 -5.17 -15.83
N PRO A 389 -23.35 -6.04 -15.62
CA PRO A 389 -22.54 -6.04 -14.42
C PRO A 389 -21.51 -4.90 -14.44
N THR A 390 -21.93 -3.71 -14.02
CA THR A 390 -21.01 -2.63 -13.62
C THR A 390 -20.33 -3.04 -12.32
N HIS A 391 -19.05 -3.43 -12.37
CA HIS A 391 -18.31 -3.67 -11.14
C HIS A 391 -17.90 -2.33 -10.51
N SER A 392 -17.62 -2.40 -9.21
CA SER A 392 -16.96 -1.42 -8.36
C SER A 392 -16.98 0.07 -8.78
N GLY A 393 -17.86 0.88 -8.15
CA GLY A 393 -17.75 2.36 -8.12
C GLY A 393 -16.57 2.86 -7.26
N TYR A 394 -15.37 2.35 -7.53
CA TYR A 394 -14.14 2.47 -6.72
C TYR A 394 -13.07 3.26 -7.49
N ALA A 395 -13.15 3.29 -8.81
CA ALA A 395 -12.47 4.22 -9.72
C ALA A 395 -13.50 4.74 -10.74
N MET A 396 -13.36 5.97 -11.21
CA MET A 396 -14.31 6.55 -12.19
C MET A 396 -14.09 6.03 -13.63
N LEU A 397 -12.96 5.36 -13.86
CA LEU A 397 -12.75 4.37 -14.92
C LEU A 397 -12.50 2.99 -14.28
N GLU A 398 -13.31 1.99 -14.63
CA GLU A 398 -13.02 0.58 -14.36
C GLU A 398 -12.57 -0.12 -15.66
N ILE A 399 -11.54 -0.96 -15.56
CA ILE A 399 -10.97 -1.72 -16.68
C ILE A 399 -11.24 -3.22 -16.42
N PRO A 400 -12.12 -3.89 -17.18
CA PRO A 400 -12.62 -5.21 -16.80
C PRO A 400 -11.65 -6.35 -17.15
N TYR A 401 -11.44 -7.23 -16.18
CA TYR A 401 -10.51 -8.35 -16.27
C TYR A 401 -11.20 -9.72 -16.07
N GLY A 402 -10.62 -10.78 -16.66
CA GLY A 402 -11.10 -12.17 -16.57
C GLY A 402 -11.02 -12.92 -17.91
N GLU A 403 -11.20 -14.24 -17.91
CA GLU A 403 -11.11 -15.14 -19.09
C GLU A 403 -11.83 -14.60 -20.34
N ARG A 404 -13.01 -14.00 -20.14
CA ARG A 404 -13.87 -13.53 -21.22
C ARG A 404 -13.40 -12.22 -21.84
N PHE A 405 -12.48 -11.48 -21.22
CA PHE A 405 -12.02 -10.16 -21.66
C PHE A 405 -10.69 -10.25 -22.42
N THR A 406 -10.76 -9.92 -23.70
CA THR A 406 -9.58 -9.60 -24.52
C THR A 406 -9.44 -8.08 -24.64
N ALA A 407 -8.26 -7.57 -25.00
CA ALA A 407 -8.01 -6.14 -25.17
C ALA A 407 -9.09 -5.41 -26.02
N ASN A 408 -9.61 -6.03 -27.09
CA ASN A 408 -10.68 -5.42 -27.90
C ASN A 408 -12.03 -5.34 -27.17
N LYS A 409 -12.34 -6.29 -26.27
CA LYS A 409 -13.53 -6.23 -25.40
C LYS A 409 -13.35 -5.19 -24.29
N VAL A 410 -12.16 -5.11 -23.69
CA VAL A 410 -11.81 -4.05 -22.72
C VAL A 410 -12.00 -2.67 -23.35
N ARG A 411 -11.44 -2.44 -24.55
CA ARG A 411 -11.62 -1.19 -25.32
C ARG A 411 -13.09 -0.83 -25.53
N LYS A 412 -13.92 -1.80 -25.93
CA LYS A 412 -15.37 -1.59 -26.13
C LYS A 412 -16.11 -1.29 -24.82
N PHE A 413 -15.77 -1.97 -23.72
CA PHE A 413 -16.38 -1.74 -22.42
C PHE A 413 -16.05 -0.34 -21.89
N VAL A 414 -14.76 0.02 -21.87
CA VAL A 414 -14.28 1.33 -21.41
C VAL A 414 -14.90 2.46 -22.24
N ALA A 415 -14.99 2.30 -23.56
CA ALA A 415 -15.61 3.28 -24.45
C ALA A 415 -17.14 3.46 -24.28
N PHE A 416 -17.81 2.59 -23.50
CA PHE A 416 -19.25 2.65 -23.25
C PHE A 416 -19.59 3.04 -21.79
N HIS A 417 -18.77 2.63 -20.82
CA HIS A 417 -19.06 2.80 -19.38
C HIS A 417 -18.20 3.86 -18.67
N SER A 418 -17.08 4.30 -19.26
CA SER A 418 -16.19 5.26 -18.58
C SER A 418 -16.84 6.64 -18.45
N LYS A 419 -16.73 7.24 -17.26
CA LYS A 419 -17.13 8.62 -16.97
C LYS A 419 -15.94 9.59 -16.97
N GLU A 420 -14.72 9.06 -16.82
CA GLU A 420 -13.49 9.82 -17.01
C GLU A 420 -13.14 9.99 -18.49
N PRO A 421 -12.40 11.05 -18.85
CA PRO A 421 -11.70 11.08 -20.12
C PRO A 421 -10.57 10.02 -20.12
N TYR A 422 -10.44 9.34 -21.25
CA TYR A 422 -9.41 8.34 -21.52
C TYR A 422 -8.83 8.51 -22.94
N ILE A 423 -7.62 8.02 -23.18
CA ILE A 423 -7.04 7.87 -24.53
C ILE A 423 -6.60 6.42 -24.75
N PHE A 424 -6.97 5.82 -25.89
CA PHE A 424 -6.45 4.52 -26.33
C PHE A 424 -5.28 4.68 -27.32
N GLY A 425 -4.47 3.64 -27.43
CA GLY A 425 -3.53 3.45 -28.53
C GLY A 425 -2.50 2.34 -28.26
N SER A 426 -1.43 2.33 -29.05
CA SER A 426 -0.13 1.80 -28.61
C SER A 426 0.49 2.76 -27.59
N VAL A 427 1.52 2.31 -26.86
CA VAL A 427 2.26 3.17 -25.91
C VAL A 427 2.78 4.46 -26.58
N ASP A 428 3.37 4.38 -27.78
CA ASP A 428 3.85 5.56 -28.51
C ASP A 428 2.77 6.58 -28.83
N LYS A 429 1.59 6.13 -29.28
CA LYS A 429 0.44 7.02 -29.56
C LYS A 429 -0.01 7.73 -28.28
N VAL A 430 -0.09 6.96 -27.19
CA VAL A 430 -0.57 7.40 -25.87
C VAL A 430 0.38 8.40 -25.21
N LEU A 431 1.70 8.16 -25.27
CA LEU A 431 2.71 9.05 -24.70
C LEU A 431 2.93 10.30 -25.56
N GLN A 432 3.11 10.13 -26.88
CA GLN A 432 3.53 11.20 -27.79
C GLN A 432 2.36 12.05 -28.32
N GLY A 433 1.11 11.64 -28.07
CA GLY A 433 -0.09 12.36 -28.52
C GLY A 433 -0.35 12.32 -30.03
N LYS A 434 0.32 11.42 -30.74
CA LYS A 434 0.17 11.24 -32.19
C LYS A 434 -1.06 10.37 -32.46
N THR A 435 -2.05 10.94 -33.15
CA THR A 435 -3.34 10.30 -33.51
C THR A 435 -4.00 9.53 -32.35
N PRO A 436 -4.43 10.23 -31.28
CA PRO A 436 -5.08 9.60 -30.13
C PRO A 436 -6.39 8.91 -30.54
N GLU A 437 -6.55 7.64 -30.18
CA GLU A 437 -7.76 6.86 -30.49
C GLU A 437 -8.85 7.15 -29.45
N SER A 438 -9.40 8.37 -29.46
CA SER A 438 -10.41 8.80 -28.49
C SER A 438 -11.31 9.94 -29.00
N SER A 439 -12.29 10.32 -28.19
CA SER A 439 -13.20 11.43 -28.48
C SER A 439 -12.47 12.78 -28.43
N LYS A 440 -12.95 13.77 -29.20
CA LYS A 440 -12.43 15.15 -29.14
C LYS A 440 -12.53 15.76 -27.74
N LYS A 441 -13.54 15.39 -26.96
CA LYS A 441 -13.71 15.80 -25.55
C LYS A 441 -12.56 15.27 -24.70
N ASN A 442 -12.30 13.96 -24.74
CA ASN A 442 -11.28 13.31 -23.91
C ASN A 442 -9.87 13.86 -24.22
N VAL A 443 -9.59 14.17 -25.49
CA VAL A 443 -8.32 14.77 -25.92
C VAL A 443 -8.18 16.23 -25.48
N ALA A 444 -9.29 16.98 -25.36
CA ALA A 444 -9.28 18.32 -24.80
C ALA A 444 -9.10 18.31 -23.27
N GLU A 445 -9.65 17.32 -22.57
CA GLU A 445 -9.56 17.21 -21.10
C GLU A 445 -8.23 16.64 -20.60
N LEU A 446 -7.59 15.73 -21.34
CA LEU A 446 -6.28 15.16 -20.98
C LEU A 446 -5.08 15.84 -21.68
N GLY A 447 -5.31 16.59 -22.75
CA GLY A 447 -4.25 17.00 -23.67
C GLY A 447 -3.68 15.83 -24.48
N SER A 448 -3.01 16.15 -25.60
CA SER A 448 -2.49 15.14 -26.53
C SER A 448 -1.35 14.32 -25.93
N LYS A 449 -0.29 14.98 -25.44
CA LYS A 449 0.86 14.33 -24.78
C LYS A 449 0.55 13.97 -23.32
N VAL A 450 1.26 12.98 -22.79
CA VAL A 450 1.38 12.81 -21.33
C VAL A 450 2.09 14.03 -20.72
N VAL A 451 1.61 14.43 -19.55
CA VAL A 451 2.23 15.37 -18.61
C VAL A 451 2.15 14.68 -17.24
N PHE A 452 3.20 14.76 -16.43
CA PHE A 452 3.17 14.19 -15.09
C PHE A 452 2.59 15.16 -14.06
N LEU A 453 1.96 14.59 -13.03
CA LEU A 453 1.54 15.32 -11.84
C LEU A 453 2.79 15.64 -11.01
N THR A 454 3.16 16.93 -11.00
CA THR A 454 4.37 17.45 -10.35
C THR A 454 4.07 18.26 -9.07
N ASP A 455 2.97 19.00 -9.00
CA ASP A 455 2.50 19.69 -7.79
C ASP A 455 1.05 19.34 -7.42
N ASP A 456 0.77 19.48 -6.13
CA ASP A 456 -0.38 18.97 -5.38
C ASP A 456 -1.74 19.57 -5.78
N PRO A 457 -2.60 18.80 -6.47
CA PRO A 457 -4.01 19.11 -6.63
C PRO A 457 -4.80 18.21 -5.68
N GLY A 458 -5.29 18.75 -4.57
CA GLY A 458 -5.94 18.01 -3.46
C GLY A 458 -7.24 17.27 -3.82
N ARG A 459 -7.15 16.27 -4.70
CA ARG A 459 -8.26 15.51 -5.32
C ARG A 459 -7.77 14.26 -6.08
N GLN A 460 -6.95 13.41 -5.44
CA GLN A 460 -6.39 12.20 -6.08
C GLN A 460 -6.73 10.91 -5.32
N MET A 461 -6.96 9.82 -6.06
CA MET A 461 -7.66 8.62 -5.56
C MET A 461 -6.78 7.63 -4.75
N ILE A 462 -5.45 7.75 -4.79
CA ILE A 462 -4.51 6.83 -4.13
C ILE A 462 -3.49 7.65 -3.35
N GLY A 463 -3.87 8.04 -2.14
CA GLY A 463 -3.09 8.99 -1.36
C GLY A 463 -3.26 10.44 -1.83
N SER A 464 -3.15 11.36 -0.88
CA SER A 464 -3.16 12.81 -1.08
C SER A 464 -2.45 13.43 0.11
N PHE A 465 -1.74 14.55 -0.07
CA PHE A 465 -1.20 15.33 1.04
C PHE A 465 -2.26 16.27 1.65
N ASN A 466 -3.32 16.57 0.90
CA ASN A 466 -4.52 17.29 1.35
C ASN A 466 -5.72 16.31 1.49
N PRO A 467 -6.24 16.04 2.71
CA PRO A 467 -7.42 15.19 2.92
C PRO A 467 -8.74 15.89 2.59
N ILE A 468 -9.81 15.09 2.45
CA ILE A 468 -11.18 15.61 2.57
C ILE A 468 -11.46 15.91 4.04
N THR A 469 -12.04 17.08 4.33
CA THR A 469 -12.33 17.59 5.69
C THR A 469 -13.11 16.61 6.56
N GLU A 470 -12.83 16.64 7.87
CA GLU A 470 -13.48 15.75 8.85
C GLU A 470 -14.97 16.04 9.04
N ASP A 471 -15.38 17.30 8.83
CA ASP A 471 -16.73 17.82 9.14
C ASP A 471 -17.88 17.09 8.44
N ASP A 472 -17.65 16.45 7.28
CA ASP A 472 -18.69 15.68 6.56
C ASP A 472 -18.73 14.19 6.91
N TRP A 473 -17.71 13.66 7.61
CA TRP A 473 -17.45 12.22 7.60
C TRP A 473 -18.48 11.40 8.39
N THR A 474 -19.06 11.98 9.43
CA THR A 474 -20.08 11.34 10.28
C THR A 474 -21.51 11.77 9.95
N ASP A 475 -21.69 12.73 9.04
CA ASP A 475 -22.95 13.48 8.84
C ASP A 475 -24.13 12.63 8.34
N MET A 476 -23.84 11.50 7.67
CA MET A 476 -24.83 10.51 7.21
C MET A 476 -25.03 9.32 8.17
N ALA A 477 -24.27 9.27 9.27
CA ALA A 477 -24.25 8.14 10.22
C ALA A 477 -24.72 8.53 11.63
N TYR A 478 -24.37 9.74 12.09
CA TYR A 478 -24.67 10.19 13.43
C TYR A 478 -25.97 11.00 13.50
N GLY A 479 -26.71 10.79 14.60
CA GLY A 479 -27.88 11.59 14.92
C GLY A 479 -27.46 13.04 15.17
N LYS A 480 -28.12 14.01 14.51
CA LYS A 480 -27.85 15.43 14.74
C LYS A 480 -28.10 15.76 16.20
N ARG A 481 -27.05 16.19 16.90
CA ARG A 481 -27.14 16.62 18.32
C ARG A 481 -28.20 17.71 18.41
N SER A 482 -29.26 17.46 19.17
CA SER A 482 -30.29 18.46 19.45
C SER A 482 -29.68 19.55 20.33
N THR A 483 -29.34 20.68 19.72
CA THR A 483 -29.01 21.91 20.44
C THR A 483 -30.25 22.37 21.21
N ARG A 484 -30.18 22.25 22.53
CA ARG A 484 -31.12 22.79 23.51
C ARG A 484 -30.47 23.95 24.25
#